data_AF-A0A7X9CI46-F1
#
_entry.id   AF-A0A7X9CI46-F1
#
_cell.length_a   1.000
_cell.length_b   1.000
_cell.length_c   1.000
_cell.angle_alpha   90.00
_cell.angle_beta   90.00
_cell.angle_gamma   90.00
#
_symmetry.space_group_name_H-M   'P 1'
#
loop_
_entity.id
_entity.type
_entity.pdbx_description
1 polymer ?
#
loop_
_entity_poly.entity_id
_entity_poly.type
_entity_poly.pdbx_seq_one_letter_code
_entity_poly.pdbx_strand_id
1 'polypeptide(L)'
;MARLVTLYSLQWGDLSLEEVCIKAKEFGYDGLELGLPDHLDVRQTDPAYYEGIMALLGKHGLQLRTISSHLVGQAVCDRIDERHKAIL
;
A
#
# COMPACT_ATOMS: atom_id res chain seq x y z
N MET A 1 12.38 1.70 -22.96
CA MET A 1 11.35 1.99 -21.94
C MET A 1 12.00 2.80 -20.83
N ALA A 2 11.33 3.84 -20.33
CA ALA A 2 11.78 4.54 -19.14
C ALA A 2 11.60 3.62 -17.91
N ARG A 3 12.45 3.82 -16.88
CA ARG A 3 12.34 3.08 -15.62
C ARG A 3 11.08 3.54 -14.88
N LEU A 4 10.28 2.59 -14.39
CA LEU A 4 9.12 2.84 -13.57
C LEU A 4 9.54 3.52 -12.25
N VAL A 5 8.86 4.60 -11.88
CA VAL A 5 9.03 5.29 -10.58
C VAL A 5 7.74 5.16 -9.79
N THR A 6 7.80 4.50 -8.63
CA THR A 6 6.64 4.23 -7.75
C THR A 6 6.74 5.00 -6.45
N LEU A 7 5.59 5.40 -5.90
CA LEU A 7 5.50 6.01 -4.58
C LEU A 7 5.17 4.94 -3.53
N TYR A 8 5.93 4.94 -2.43
CA TYR A 8 5.62 4.12 -1.26
C TYR A 8 4.48 4.71 -0.45
N SER A 9 3.42 3.93 -0.21
CA SER A 9 2.16 4.46 0.32
C SER A 9 2.10 4.60 1.84
N LEU A 10 2.89 3.87 2.63
CA LEU A 10 2.69 3.85 4.11
C LEU A 10 3.09 5.16 4.80
N GLN A 11 3.93 5.98 4.17
CA GLN A 11 4.20 7.34 4.67
C GLN A 11 2.94 8.23 4.68
N TRP A 12 1.88 7.79 4.00
CA TRP A 12 0.58 8.42 3.85
C TRP A 12 -0.55 7.57 4.46
N GLY A 13 -0.25 6.69 5.43
CA GLY A 13 -1.24 5.77 6.02
C GLY A 13 -2.41 6.44 6.75
N ASP A 14 -2.32 7.75 6.98
CA ASP A 14 -3.39 8.60 7.48
C ASP A 14 -4.43 8.99 6.41
N LEU A 15 -4.13 8.77 5.13
CA LEU A 15 -5.03 9.01 3.99
C LEU A 15 -5.65 7.72 3.48
N SER A 16 -6.78 7.84 2.78
CA SER A 16 -7.33 6.71 2.03
C SER A 16 -6.47 6.33 0.82
N LEU A 17 -6.57 5.07 0.38
CA LEU A 17 -5.86 4.62 -0.83
C LEU A 17 -6.26 5.45 -2.08
N GLU A 18 -7.52 5.90 -2.20
CA GLU A 18 -7.94 6.73 -3.32
C GLU A 18 -7.29 8.13 -3.28
N GLU A 19 -7.17 8.75 -2.11
CA GLU A 19 -6.45 10.02 -1.95
C GLU A 19 -4.96 9.89 -2.31
N VAL A 20 -4.32 8.78 -1.92
CA VAL A 20 -2.93 8.49 -2.29
C VAL A 20 -2.80 8.26 -3.79
N CYS A 21 -3.76 7.58 -4.44
CA CYS A 21 -3.77 7.42 -5.89
C CYS A 21 -3.85 8.78 -6.62
N ILE A 22 -4.73 9.67 -6.18
CA ILE A 22 -4.88 11.02 -6.75
C ILE A 22 -3.56 11.77 -6.64
N LYS A 23 -2.99 11.83 -5.43
CA LYS A 23 -1.72 12.53 -5.17
C LYS A 23 -0.56 11.95 -5.96
N ALA A 24 -0.40 10.63 -5.98
CA ALA A 24 0.67 9.96 -6.71
C ALA A 24 0.62 10.31 -8.21
N LYS A 25 -0.57 10.39 -8.78
CA LYS A 25 -0.75 10.79 -10.18
C LYS A 25 -0.41 12.26 -10.41
N GLU A 26 -0.87 13.15 -9.54
CA GLU A 26 -0.56 14.59 -9.59
C GLU A 26 0.95 14.86 -9.47
N PHE A 27 1.66 14.07 -8.66
CA PHE A 27 3.11 14.16 -8.49
C PHE A 27 3.90 13.57 -9.67
N GLY A 28 3.25 12.83 -10.56
CA GLY A 28 3.88 12.23 -11.75
C GLY A 28 4.50 10.86 -11.55
N TYR A 29 4.09 10.11 -10.51
CA TYR A 29 4.52 8.71 -10.35
C TYR A 29 3.81 7.78 -11.34
N ASP A 30 4.50 6.70 -11.72
CA ASP A 30 3.99 5.67 -12.62
C ASP A 30 3.16 4.60 -11.89
N GLY A 31 3.24 4.57 -10.56
CA GLY A 31 2.61 3.52 -9.77
C GLY A 31 2.77 3.69 -8.26
N LEU A 32 2.26 2.69 -7.54
CA LEU A 32 2.33 2.62 -6.08
C LEU A 32 3.02 1.33 -5.63
N GLU A 33 3.74 1.46 -4.53
CA GLU A 33 4.12 0.35 -3.66
C GLU A 33 3.18 0.39 -2.45
N LEU A 34 2.31 -0.61 -2.32
CA LEU A 34 1.30 -0.63 -1.26
C LEU A 34 1.87 -1.14 0.05
N GLY A 35 1.84 -0.28 1.08
CA GLY A 35 2.22 -0.62 2.44
C GLY A 35 1.07 -1.18 3.27
N LEU A 36 1.34 -2.25 4.02
CA LEU A 36 0.46 -2.80 5.04
C LEU A 36 0.65 -2.08 6.40
N PRO A 37 -0.37 -2.03 7.26
CA PRO A 37 -1.73 -2.56 7.04
C PRO A 37 -2.69 -1.53 6.40
N ASP A 38 -2.32 -0.26 6.33
CA ASP A 38 -3.27 0.83 6.07
C ASP A 38 -3.86 0.82 4.65
N HIS A 39 -3.06 0.45 3.65
CA HIS A 39 -3.47 0.52 2.23
C HIS A 39 -3.73 -0.85 1.59
N LEU A 40 -3.43 -1.94 2.30
CA LEU A 40 -3.63 -3.30 1.84
C LEU A 40 -3.80 -4.22 3.05
N ASP A 41 -4.91 -4.96 3.09
CA ASP A 41 -5.14 -6.03 4.05
C ASP A 41 -4.93 -7.38 3.35
N VAL A 42 -3.76 -8.00 3.59
CA VAL A 42 -3.42 -9.32 3.04
C VAL A 42 -4.15 -10.48 3.71
N ARG A 43 -4.90 -10.22 4.79
CA ARG A 43 -5.72 -11.23 5.47
C ARG A 43 -7.08 -11.39 4.80
N GLN A 44 -7.45 -10.50 3.86
CA GLN A 44 -8.67 -10.64 3.08
C GLN A 44 -8.65 -11.90 2.23
N THR A 45 -9.76 -12.63 2.27
CA THR A 45 -9.95 -13.86 1.49
C THR A 45 -10.84 -13.68 0.28
N ASP A 46 -11.55 -12.55 0.17
CA ASP A 46 -12.42 -12.24 -0.95
C ASP A 46 -11.59 -11.74 -2.15
N PRO A 47 -11.59 -12.46 -3.30
CA PRO A 47 -10.91 -11.98 -4.52
C PRO A 47 -11.40 -10.60 -4.98
N ALA A 48 -12.67 -10.26 -4.75
CA ALA A 48 -13.24 -8.99 -5.17
C ALA A 48 -12.58 -7.78 -4.50
N TYR A 49 -12.02 -7.95 -3.28
CA TYR A 49 -11.24 -6.92 -2.60
C TYR A 49 -9.98 -6.55 -3.39
N TYR A 50 -9.21 -7.55 -3.81
CA TYR A 50 -7.98 -7.33 -4.58
C TYR A 50 -8.28 -6.82 -5.99
N GLU A 51 -9.35 -7.31 -6.63
CA GLU A 51 -9.83 -6.77 -7.89
C GLU A 51 -10.21 -5.29 -7.77
N GLY A 52 -10.87 -4.91 -6.67
CA GLY A 52 -11.21 -3.52 -6.35
C GLY A 52 -9.97 -2.62 -6.23
N ILE A 53 -8.91 -3.10 -5.58
CA ILE A 53 -7.63 -2.38 -5.49
C ILE A 53 -7.02 -2.20 -6.89
N MET A 54 -6.95 -3.27 -7.68
CA MET A 54 -6.39 -3.21 -9.03
C MET A 54 -7.20 -2.28 -9.95
N ALA A 55 -8.53 -2.31 -9.83
CA ALA A 55 -9.42 -1.41 -10.56
C ALA A 55 -9.22 0.05 -10.15
N LEU A 56 -9.06 0.33 -8.85
CA LEU A 56 -8.78 1.66 -8.33
C LEU A 56 -7.45 2.21 -8.88
N LEU A 57 -6.36 1.45 -8.79
CA LEU A 57 -5.07 1.88 -9.35
C LEU A 57 -5.16 2.07 -10.87
N GLY A 58 -5.87 1.17 -11.57
CA GLY A 58 -6.13 1.26 -13.01
C GLY A 58 -6.90 2.53 -13.41
N LYS A 59 -7.92 2.93 -12.64
CA LYS A 59 -8.68 4.18 -12.83
C LYS A 59 -7.78 5.41 -12.83
N HIS A 60 -6.70 5.40 -12.05
CA HIS A 60 -5.72 6.49 -11.98
C HIS A 60 -4.49 6.29 -12.90
N GLY A 61 -4.46 5.20 -13.68
CA GLY A 61 -3.34 4.86 -14.56
C GLY A 61 -2.04 4.59 -13.80
N LEU A 62 -2.15 4.01 -12.60
CA LEU A 62 -1.04 3.65 -11.72
C LEU A 62 -0.77 2.14 -11.79
N GLN A 63 0.50 1.75 -11.81
CA GLN A 63 0.89 0.35 -11.79
C GLN A 63 1.17 -0.14 -10.35
N LEU A 64 0.79 -1.38 -10.05
CA LEU A 64 1.21 -2.08 -8.83
C LEU A 64 2.26 -3.12 -9.19
N ARG A 65 3.47 -2.99 -8.62
CA ARG A 65 4.58 -3.93 -8.84
C ARG A 65 5.15 -4.52 -7.56
N THR A 66 4.89 -3.87 -6.43
CA THR A 66 5.46 -4.21 -5.13
C THR A 66 4.44 -3.96 -4.02
N ILE A 67 4.54 -4.75 -2.96
CA ILE A 67 3.85 -4.55 -1.67
C ILE A 67 4.89 -4.64 -0.56
N SER A 68 4.63 -3.98 0.56
CA SER A 68 5.59 -3.86 1.66
C SER A 68 4.94 -4.08 3.02
N SER A 69 5.54 -4.98 3.80
CA SER A 69 4.99 -5.48 5.08
C SER A 69 5.90 -5.20 6.27
N HIS A 70 6.60 -4.05 6.26
CA HIS A 70 7.63 -3.74 7.27
C HIS A 70 7.11 -3.83 8.71
N LEU A 71 5.93 -3.28 9.00
CA LEU A 71 5.39 -3.22 10.36
C LEU A 71 5.10 -4.61 10.94
N VAL A 72 4.43 -5.48 10.17
CA VAL A 72 4.14 -6.86 10.60
C VAL A 72 5.42 -7.71 10.58
N GLY A 73 6.30 -7.52 9.59
CA GLY A 73 7.57 -8.21 9.51
C GLY A 73 8.50 -7.93 10.69
N GLN A 74 8.49 -6.70 11.21
CA GLN A 74 9.26 -6.31 12.39
C GLN A 74 8.91 -7.18 13.61
N ALA A 75 7.63 -7.50 13.78
CA ALA A 75 7.12 -8.31 14.90
C ALA A 75 7.62 -9.77 14.93
N VAL A 76 8.29 -10.25 13.88
CA VAL A 76 8.86 -11.60 13.85
C VAL A 76 10.04 -11.74 14.82
N CYS A 77 10.89 -10.73 14.90
CA CYS A 77 12.10 -10.74 15.74
C CYS A 77 12.02 -9.76 16.91
N ASP A 78 11.04 -8.84 16.92
CA ASP A 78 10.87 -7.89 18.01
C ASP A 78 10.15 -8.51 19.21
N ARG A 79 10.51 -8.01 20.40
CA ARG A 79 9.68 -8.21 21.58
C ARG A 79 8.38 -7.44 21.41
N ILE A 80 7.27 -8.16 21.45
CA ILE A 80 5.93 -7.56 21.38
C ILE A 80 5.68 -6.68 22.61
N ASP A 81 5.37 -5.42 22.34
CA ASP A 81 5.10 -4.37 23.33
C ASP A 81 4.04 -3.38 22.81
N GLU A 82 3.84 -2.26 23.50
CA GLU A 82 2.79 -1.28 23.19
C GLU A 82 2.83 -0.72 21.77
N ARG A 83 4.02 -0.66 21.13
CA ARG A 83 4.18 -0.18 19.76
C ARG A 83 3.47 -1.08 18.74
N HIS A 84 3.27 -2.35 19.09
CA HIS A 84 2.69 -3.37 18.22
C HIS A 84 1.17 -3.43 18.30
N LYS A 85 0.55 -2.83 19.33
CA LYS A 85 -0.92 -2.90 19.55
C LYS A 85 -1.75 -2.33 18.40
N ALA A 86 -1.21 -1.33 17.68
CA ALA A 86 -1.89 -0.73 16.54
C ALA A 86 -1.66 -1.49 15.21
N ILE A 87 -0.79 -2.51 15.21
CA ILE A 87 -0.32 -3.20 14.01
C ILE A 87 -0.84 -4.65 13.94
N LEU A 88 -0.82 -5.39 15.06
CA LEU A 88 -1.10 -6.83 15.11
C LEU A 88 -2.55 -7.18 15.42
#